data_AF-A0AAJ0UDZ1-F1
#
_entry.id   AF-A0AAJ0UDZ1-F1
#
_cell.length_a   1.000
_cell.length_b   1.000
_cell.length_c   1.000
_cell.angle_alpha   90.00
_cell.angle_beta   90.00
_cell.angle_gamma   90.00
#
_symmetry.space_group_name_H-M   'P 1'
#
loop_
_entity.id
_entity.type
_entity.pdbx_description
1 polymer ?
#
loop_
_entity_poly.entity_id
_entity_poly.type
_entity_poly.pdbx_seq_one_letter_code
_entity_poly.pdbx_strand_id
1 'polypeptide(L)' 'MLMEEAGFKNLDEEWWHFTLRDEPYPETYFDFPVR' A
#
# COMPACT_ATOMS: atom_id res chain seq x y z
N MET A 1 6.28 -13.73 -2.47
CA MET A 1 7.20 -12.75 -3.11
C MET A 1 7.79 -11.83 -2.04
N LEU A 2 8.94 -11.17 -2.28
CA LEU A 2 9.60 -10.28 -1.30
C LEU A 2 8.64 -9.26 -0.65
N MET A 3 7.79 -8.62 -1.45
CA MET A 3 6.82 -7.63 -0.96
C MET A 3 5.72 -8.25 -0.11
N GLU A 4 5.26 -9.45 -0.45
CA GLU A 4 4.22 -10.16 0.32
C GLU A 4 4.72 -10.62 1.68
N GLU A 5 5.98 -11.08 1.74
CA GLU A 5 6.65 -11.45 2.99
C GLU A 5 6.88 -10.24 3.89
N ALA A 6 7.07 -9.06 3.30
CA ALA A 6 7.17 -7.78 4.00
C ALA A 6 5.80 -7.19 4.42
N GLY A 7 4.69 -7.91 4.20
CA GLY A 7 3.35 -7.49 4.63
C GLY A 7 2.57 -6.69 3.60
N PHE A 8 3.06 -6.55 2.37
CA PHE A 8 2.34 -5.88 1.29
C PHE A 8 1.41 -6.84 0.53
N LYS A 9 0.35 -6.30 -0.05
CA LYS A 9 -0.56 -6.97 -0.98
C LYS A 9 -0.35 -6.38 -2.37
N ASN A 10 -0.12 -7.23 -3.36
CA ASN A 10 -0.04 -6.81 -4.76
C ASN A 10 -1.44 -6.61 -5.36
N LEU A 11 -1.52 -5.74 -6.36
CA LEU A 11 -2.67 -5.61 -7.25
C LEU A 11 -2.32 -6.25 -8.61
N ASP A 12 -3.01 -7.32 -8.98
CA ASP A 12 -2.65 -8.14 -10.15
C ASP A 12 -2.76 -7.36 -11.47
N GLU A 13 -3.64 -6.36 -11.56
CA GLU A 13 -3.79 -5.51 -12.74
C GLU A 13 -2.64 -4.49 -12.90
N GLU A 14 -1.92 -4.17 -11.82
CA GLU A 14 -0.87 -3.14 -11.79
C GLU A 14 0.39 -3.69 -11.10
N TRP A 15 1.35 -4.20 -11.87
CA TRP A 15 2.53 -4.90 -11.32
C TRP A 15 3.40 -4.05 -10.36
N TRP A 16 3.33 -2.72 -10.45
CA TRP A 16 4.03 -1.78 -9.57
C TRP A 16 3.23 -1.39 -8.32
N HIS A 17 1.95 -1.76 -8.24
CA HIS A 17 1.06 -1.32 -7.17
C HIS A 17 1.04 -2.33 -6.02
N PHE A 18 1.30 -1.82 -4.81
CA PHE A 18 1.25 -2.57 -3.58
C PHE A 18 0.61 -1.73 -2.48
N THR A 19 -0.26 -2.34 -1.67
CA THR A 19 -0.81 -1.74 -0.45
C THR A 19 -0.33 -2.50 0.78
N LEU A 20 -0.27 -1.85 1.94
CA LEU A 20 0.12 -2.55 3.18
C LEU A 20 -1.10 -3.30 3.74
N ARG A 21 -0.94 -4.55 4.20
CA ARG A 21 -2.10 -5.35 4.68
C ARG A 21 -2.72 -4.78 5.95
N ASP A 22 -1.87 -4.34 6.88
CA ASP A 22 -2.28 -3.76 8.17
C ASP A 22 -2.04 -2.24 8.15
N GLU A 23 -2.66 -1.56 7.19
CA GLU A 23 -2.55 -0.10 7.08
C GLU A 23 -3.12 0.58 8.33
N PRO A 24 -2.40 1.55 8.93
CA PRO A 24 -2.87 2.26 10.13
C PRO A 24 -4.06 3.18 9.86
N TYR A 25 -4.28 3.58 8.60
CA TYR A 25 -5.28 4.57 8.20
C TYR A 25 -6.00 4.20 6.89
N PRO A 26 -6.68 3.04 6.80
CA PRO A 26 -7.21 2.51 5.52
C PRO A 26 -8.33 3.37 4.92
N GLU A 27 -9.05 4.12 5.75
CA GLU A 27 -10.18 4.98 5.34
C GLU A 27 -9.83 6.47 5.40
N THR A 28 -8.57 6.83 5.68
CA THR A 28 -8.15 8.24 5.77
C THR A 28 -7.39 8.64 4.53
N TYR A 29 -7.90 9.66 3.85
CA TYR A 29 -7.24 10.29 2.72
C TYR A 29 -6.60 11.60 3.19
N PHE A 30 -5.28 11.66 3.11
CA PHE A 30 -4.52 12.83 3.53
C PHE A 30 -4.50 13.89 2.43
N ASP A 31 -4.76 15.14 2.81
CA ASP A 31 -4.70 16.32 1.93
C ASP A 31 -3.75 17.37 2.53
N PHE A 32 -2.50 16.98 2.72
CA PHE A 32 -1.43 17.91 3.11
C PHE A 32 -0.30 17.89 2.08
N PRO A 33 0.43 19.01 1.90
CA PRO A 33 1.54 19.06 0.95
C PRO A 33 2.66 18.08 1.31
N VAL A 34 3.08 17.27 0.34
CA VAL A 34 4.32 16.49 0.42
C VAL A 34 5.50 17.46 0.28
N ARG A 35 6.48 17.38 1.17
CA ARG A 35 7.68 18.22 1.17
C ARG A 35 8.93 17.36 1.02
#